data_AF-P91424-F1
#
_entry.id   AF-P91424-F1
#
_cell.length_a   1.000
_cell.length_b   1.000
_cell.length_c   1.000
_cell.angle_alpha   90.00
_cell.angle_beta   90.00
_cell.angle_gamma   90.00
#
_symmetry.space_group_name_H-M   'P 1'
#
loop_
_entity.id
_entity.type
_entity.pdbx_description
1 polymer ?
#
loop_
_entity_poly.entity_id
_entity_poly.type
_entity_poly.pdbx_seq_one_letter_code
_entity_poly.pdbx_strand_id
1 'polypeptide(L)'
;MASASRLPPLPALRDFIHMYRLRAKKILSQNYLMDMNITRKIAKHAKVIEKDWVIEIGPGPGGITRAILEAGASRLDVVEIDNRFIPPLQHLAEAADSRMFIHHQDALRTEIGDIWKNETARPESVDWHDSNLPAMHVIGNLPFNIASPLIIKYLRDMSYRRGVWQYGRVPLTLTFQLEVAKRLCSPIACDTRSRISIMSQYVAEPKMVFQISGSCFVPRPQVDVGVVRFVPRKTPLVNTSFEVLEKVCRQVFHYRQKYVTKGLKTLYPEELEDELSDDLLKKCRIDPTTTSIRLGIEQFADLAEGYNEQCIRYPGLFLYDYTNKLHNLEDLSKEPNALPPPVPIFAPAPTIDSADNTWSLKNFNCS
;
A
#
# COMPACT_ATOMS: atom_id res chain seq x y z
N MET A 1 -1.75 -20.52 28.08
CA MET A 1 -1.80 -21.34 26.86
C MET A 1 -3.25 -21.46 26.44
N ALA A 2 -3.76 -20.53 25.65
CA ALA A 2 -5.02 -20.77 24.95
C ALA A 2 -4.72 -21.85 23.90
N SER A 3 -5.53 -22.90 23.87
CA SER A 3 -5.44 -23.93 22.84
C SER A 3 -5.67 -23.25 21.50
N ALA A 4 -4.61 -23.02 20.71
CA ALA A 4 -4.75 -22.59 19.32
C ALA A 4 -5.83 -23.48 18.70
N SER A 5 -6.98 -22.89 18.36
CA SER A 5 -8.14 -23.64 17.89
C SER A 5 -7.75 -24.27 16.56
N ARG A 6 -7.27 -25.52 16.65
CA ARG A 6 -6.85 -26.26 15.47
C ARG A 6 -8.11 -26.44 14.65
N LEU A 7 -8.06 -25.97 13.40
CA LEU A 7 -9.05 -26.37 12.41
C LEU A 7 -9.18 -27.89 12.48
N PRO A 8 -10.40 -28.44 12.37
CA PRO A 8 -10.56 -29.88 12.25
C PRO A 8 -9.70 -30.39 11.08
N PRO A 9 -9.37 -31.69 11.03
CA PRO A 9 -8.60 -32.25 9.92
C PRO A 9 -9.29 -31.94 8.58
N LEU A 10 -8.71 -31.00 7.84
CA LEU A 10 -9.19 -30.58 6.53
C LEU A 10 -8.45 -31.35 5.43
N PRO A 11 -9.11 -31.69 4.31
CA PRO A 11 -8.42 -32.19 3.14
C PRO A 11 -7.26 -31.29 2.73
N ALA A 12 -6.20 -31.89 2.18
CA ALA A 12 -5.03 -31.16 1.74
C ALA A 12 -5.40 -30.13 0.67
N LEU A 13 -4.67 -29.02 0.60
CA LEU A 13 -4.95 -27.92 -0.34
C LEU A 13 -4.99 -28.41 -1.79
N ARG A 14 -4.12 -29.36 -2.14
CA ARG A 14 -4.08 -29.99 -3.47
C ARG A 14 -5.35 -30.78 -3.79
N ASP A 15 -5.87 -31.52 -2.81
CA ASP A 15 -7.09 -32.31 -2.97
C ASP A 15 -8.30 -31.39 -3.08
N PHE A 16 -8.33 -30.30 -2.30
CA PHE A 16 -9.33 -29.23 -2.45
C PHE A 16 -9.35 -28.68 -3.88
N ILE A 17 -8.19 -28.28 -4.41
CA ILE A 17 -8.08 -27.77 -5.78
C ILE A 17 -8.59 -28.80 -6.80
N HIS A 18 -8.27 -30.09 -6.59
CA HIS A 18 -8.71 -31.16 -7.46
C HIS A 18 -10.23 -31.39 -7.40
N MET A 19 -10.81 -31.50 -6.19
CA MET A 19 -12.23 -31.73 -5.93
C MET A 19 -13.10 -30.65 -6.60
N TYR A 20 -12.70 -29.39 -6.45
CA TYR A 20 -13.43 -28.25 -7.04
C TYR A 20 -12.98 -27.92 -8.47
N ARG A 21 -12.13 -28.76 -9.08
CA ARG A 21 -11.58 -28.59 -10.45
C ARG A 21 -11.02 -27.19 -10.70
N LEU A 22 -10.37 -26.63 -9.69
CA LEU A 22 -9.80 -25.30 -9.72
C LEU A 22 -8.54 -25.32 -10.58
N ARG A 23 -8.61 -24.71 -11.76
CA ARG A 23 -7.43 -24.43 -12.58
C ARG A 23 -7.20 -22.94 -12.63
N ALA A 24 -5.94 -22.54 -12.48
CA ALA A 24 -5.57 -21.16 -12.72
C ALA A 24 -5.90 -20.78 -14.15
N LYS A 25 -6.63 -19.67 -14.31
CA LYS A 25 -6.86 -19.09 -15.62
C LYS A 25 -5.66 -18.20 -15.94
N LYS A 26 -4.87 -18.56 -16.96
CA LYS A 26 -3.79 -17.68 -17.47
C LYS A 26 -4.30 -16.28 -17.78
N ILE A 27 -5.53 -16.17 -18.30
CA ILE A 27 -6.21 -14.89 -18.60
C ILE A 27 -6.34 -14.00 -17.35
N LEU A 28 -6.51 -14.61 -16.17
CA LEU A 28 -6.60 -13.88 -14.89
C LEU A 28 -5.24 -13.68 -14.22
N SER A 29 -4.13 -14.10 -14.85
CA SER A 29 -2.77 -14.06 -14.30
C SER A 29 -2.65 -14.63 -12.87
N GLN A 30 -3.48 -15.62 -12.55
CA GLN A 30 -3.54 -16.24 -11.23
C GLN A 30 -2.36 -17.21 -11.05
N ASN A 31 -1.62 -17.07 -9.95
CA ASN A 31 -0.60 -18.02 -9.50
C ASN A 31 -0.88 -18.33 -8.02
N TYR A 32 -1.26 -19.57 -7.69
CA TYR A 32 -1.63 -19.94 -6.32
C TYR A 32 -0.43 -20.41 -5.53
N LEU A 33 -0.24 -19.86 -4.34
CA LEU A 33 0.78 -20.34 -3.40
C LEU A 33 0.31 -21.65 -2.76
N MET A 34 0.97 -22.76 -3.09
CA MET A 34 0.58 -24.10 -2.65
C MET A 34 1.32 -24.59 -1.41
N ASP A 35 2.45 -23.94 -1.08
CA ASP A 35 3.31 -24.34 0.02
C ASP A 35 2.81 -23.76 1.36
N MET A 36 2.29 -24.64 2.21
CA MET A 36 1.73 -24.28 3.52
C MET A 36 2.76 -23.75 4.52
N ASN A 37 4.05 -24.07 4.36
CA ASN A 37 5.08 -23.48 5.21
C ASN A 37 5.29 -22.01 4.86
N ILE A 38 5.16 -21.67 3.57
CA ILE A 38 5.27 -20.29 3.09
C ILE A 38 4.03 -19.49 3.48
N THR A 39 2.83 -20.06 3.38
CA THR A 39 1.60 -19.35 3.83
C THR A 39 1.64 -19.05 5.33
N ARG A 40 2.09 -20.02 6.16
CA ARG A 40 2.36 -19.79 7.60
C ARG A 40 3.41 -18.72 7.83
N LYS A 41 4.46 -18.70 7.01
CA LYS A 41 5.50 -17.66 7.08
C LYS A 41 4.92 -16.28 6.75
N ILE A 42 4.00 -16.15 5.80
CA ILE A 42 3.29 -14.90 5.51
C ILE A 42 2.49 -14.44 6.73
N ALA A 43 1.63 -15.29 7.29
CA ALA A 43 0.83 -14.96 8.49
C ALA A 43 1.72 -14.55 9.68
N LYS A 44 2.81 -15.28 9.91
CA LYS A 44 3.81 -14.96 10.94
C LYS A 44 4.46 -13.59 10.72
N HIS A 45 4.87 -13.25 9.50
CA HIS A 45 5.48 -11.95 9.21
C HIS A 45 4.47 -10.80 9.19
N ALA A 46 3.19 -11.08 8.88
CA ALA A 46 2.10 -10.14 9.09
C ALA A 46 1.86 -9.85 10.57
N LYS A 47 2.34 -10.74 11.46
CA LYS A 47 2.22 -10.73 12.93
C LYS A 47 0.80 -11.01 13.44
N VAL A 48 0.07 -11.87 12.74
CA VAL A 48 -1.27 -12.30 13.15
C VAL A 48 -1.19 -13.12 14.45
N ILE A 49 -2.06 -12.79 15.41
CA ILE A 49 -2.24 -13.47 16.69
C ILE A 49 -3.74 -13.66 17.02
N GLU A 50 -4.02 -14.32 18.14
CA GLU A 50 -5.35 -14.85 18.49
C GLU A 50 -6.48 -13.83 18.61
N LYS A 51 -6.17 -12.57 18.88
CA LYS A 51 -7.17 -11.50 19.04
C LYS A 51 -7.39 -10.70 17.77
N ASP A 52 -6.58 -10.90 16.74
CA ASP A 52 -6.61 -10.05 15.57
C ASP A 52 -7.82 -10.30 14.68
N TRP A 53 -8.30 -9.21 14.09
CA TRP A 53 -9.22 -9.24 12.95
C TRP A 53 -8.41 -9.11 11.67
N VAL A 54 -8.64 -10.00 10.72
CA VAL A 54 -7.85 -10.04 9.48
C VAL A 54 -8.77 -9.93 8.28
N ILE A 55 -8.45 -9.01 7.36
CA ILE A 55 -8.99 -9.03 6.00
C ILE A 55 -7.98 -9.70 5.10
N GLU A 56 -8.37 -10.78 4.42
CA GLU A 56 -7.59 -11.40 3.36
C GLU A 56 -8.14 -11.02 1.99
N ILE A 57 -7.34 -10.33 1.18
CA ILE A 57 -7.70 -9.96 -0.19
C ILE A 57 -7.20 -11.03 -1.16
N GLY A 58 -8.12 -11.61 -1.92
CA GLY A 58 -7.83 -12.67 -2.88
C GLY A 58 -7.36 -13.97 -2.22
N PRO A 59 -8.18 -14.62 -1.38
CA PRO A 59 -7.83 -15.88 -0.71
C PRO A 59 -7.56 -17.03 -1.69
N GLY A 60 -8.12 -16.98 -2.90
CA GLY A 60 -8.02 -18.04 -3.89
C GLY A 60 -8.44 -19.40 -3.30
N PRO A 61 -7.60 -20.45 -3.39
CA PRO A 61 -7.94 -21.77 -2.85
C PRO A 61 -7.85 -21.86 -1.31
N GLY A 62 -7.53 -20.76 -0.61
CA GLY A 62 -7.50 -20.72 0.85
C GLY A 62 -6.17 -21.09 1.50
N GLY A 63 -5.05 -20.92 0.79
CA GLY A 63 -3.72 -21.24 1.30
C GLY A 63 -3.29 -20.36 2.48
N ILE A 64 -3.41 -19.04 2.32
CA ILE A 64 -3.12 -18.07 3.39
C ILE A 64 -4.27 -18.04 4.41
N THR A 65 -5.51 -18.17 3.96
CA THR A 65 -6.70 -18.35 4.82
C THR A 65 -6.47 -19.37 5.94
N ARG A 66 -6.02 -20.58 5.58
CA ARG A 66 -5.70 -21.63 6.57
C ARG A 66 -4.61 -21.21 7.54
N ALA A 67 -3.56 -20.56 7.06
CA ALA A 67 -2.47 -20.08 7.92
C ALA A 67 -2.91 -18.98 8.88
N ILE A 68 -3.83 -18.10 8.47
CA ILE A 68 -4.41 -17.05 9.34
C ILE A 68 -5.27 -17.71 10.43
N LEU A 69 -6.13 -18.65 10.05
CA LEU A 69 -6.99 -19.37 10.99
C LEU A 69 -6.19 -20.21 11.99
N GLU A 70 -5.12 -20.86 11.53
CA GLU A 70 -4.15 -21.61 12.37
C GLU A 70 -3.38 -20.69 13.33
N ALA A 71 -3.10 -19.44 12.95
CA ALA A 71 -2.50 -18.44 13.83
C ALA A 71 -3.46 -17.95 14.92
N GLY A 72 -4.72 -18.36 14.86
CA GLY A 72 -5.72 -18.12 15.90
C GLY A 72 -6.57 -16.88 15.71
N ALA A 73 -6.46 -16.15 14.58
CA ALA A 73 -7.22 -14.92 14.33
C ALA A 73 -8.69 -15.04 14.78
N SER A 74 -9.17 -14.07 15.55
CA SER A 74 -10.51 -14.13 16.14
C SER A 74 -11.60 -13.93 15.09
N ARG A 75 -11.29 -13.18 14.02
CA ARG A 75 -12.12 -13.01 12.84
C ARG A 75 -11.28 -12.92 11.57
N LEU A 76 -11.74 -13.59 10.52
CA LEU A 76 -11.16 -13.54 9.19
C LEU A 76 -12.24 -13.21 8.15
N ASP A 77 -12.14 -12.04 7.53
CA ASP A 77 -12.97 -11.64 6.41
C ASP A 77 -12.19 -11.83 5.10
N VAL A 78 -12.64 -12.71 4.22
CA VAL A 78 -11.99 -12.94 2.92
C VAL A 78 -12.74 -12.22 1.81
N VAL A 79 -12.03 -11.45 0.99
CA VAL A 79 -12.60 -10.72 -0.17
C VAL A 79 -12.13 -11.41 -1.45
N GLU A 80 -13.04 -12.07 -2.14
CA GLU A 80 -12.76 -12.84 -3.35
C GLU A 80 -13.70 -12.41 -4.48
N ILE A 81 -13.20 -12.33 -5.71
CA ILE A 81 -14.00 -11.96 -6.89
C ILE A 81 -14.39 -13.19 -7.72
N ASP A 82 -13.56 -14.23 -7.70
CA ASP A 82 -13.72 -15.41 -8.54
C ASP A 82 -14.66 -16.43 -7.87
N ASN A 83 -15.88 -16.50 -8.40
CA ASN A 83 -16.96 -17.37 -7.93
C ASN A 83 -16.53 -18.84 -7.74
N ARG A 84 -15.51 -19.31 -8.47
CA ARG A 84 -15.02 -20.70 -8.36
C ARG A 84 -14.44 -21.01 -6.98
N PHE A 85 -13.92 -20.01 -6.27
CA PHE A 85 -13.38 -20.19 -4.93
C PHE A 85 -14.42 -20.07 -3.83
N ILE A 86 -15.62 -19.57 -4.12
CA ILE A 86 -16.65 -19.40 -3.09
C ILE A 86 -17.04 -20.74 -2.45
N PRO A 87 -17.35 -21.82 -3.20
CA PRO A 87 -17.66 -23.11 -2.59
C PRO A 87 -16.54 -23.71 -1.70
N PRO A 88 -15.25 -23.74 -2.11
CA PRO A 88 -14.20 -24.22 -1.22
C PRO A 88 -13.95 -23.31 -0.02
N LEU A 89 -14.14 -21.99 -0.15
CA LEU A 89 -14.07 -21.07 0.98
C LEU A 89 -15.23 -21.28 1.96
N GLN A 90 -16.43 -21.61 1.48
CA GLN A 90 -17.58 -21.94 2.34
C GLN A 90 -17.29 -23.17 3.20
N HIS A 91 -16.71 -24.22 2.62
CA HIS A 91 -16.28 -25.39 3.38
C HIS A 91 -15.20 -25.03 4.44
N LEU A 92 -14.29 -24.10 4.12
CA LEU A 92 -13.34 -23.59 5.13
C LEU A 92 -14.03 -22.78 6.23
N ALA A 93 -15.05 -21.99 5.88
CA ALA A 93 -15.81 -21.20 6.85
C ALA A 93 -16.60 -22.07 7.82
N GLU A 94 -17.21 -23.16 7.34
CA GLU A 94 -17.89 -24.18 8.17
C GLU A 94 -16.92 -24.81 9.18
N ALA A 95 -15.67 -25.06 8.78
CA ALA A 95 -14.64 -25.62 9.64
C ALA A 95 -14.00 -24.59 10.61
N ALA A 96 -14.22 -23.29 10.39
CA ALA A 96 -13.56 -22.20 11.12
C ALA A 96 -14.27 -21.78 12.41
N ASP A 97 -15.31 -22.51 12.83
CA ASP A 97 -16.08 -22.23 14.06
C ASP A 97 -16.64 -20.80 14.09
N SER A 98 -17.33 -20.40 13.00
CA SER A 98 -17.96 -19.08 12.83
C SER A 98 -16.99 -17.87 12.83
N ARG A 99 -15.68 -18.09 12.72
CA ARG A 99 -14.68 -17.00 12.66
C ARG A 99 -14.43 -16.45 11.26
N MET A 100 -14.83 -17.17 10.21
CA MET A 100 -14.51 -16.84 8.82
C MET A 100 -15.74 -16.38 8.05
N PHE A 101 -15.63 -15.25 7.36
CA PHE A 101 -16.69 -14.59 6.60
C PHE A 101 -16.22 -14.35 5.16
N ILE A 102 -17.12 -14.57 4.20
CA ILE A 102 -16.78 -14.52 2.77
C ILE A 102 -17.52 -13.35 2.11
N HIS A 103 -16.76 -12.47 1.49
CA HIS A 103 -17.24 -11.30 0.76
C HIS A 103 -16.96 -11.49 -0.73
N HIS A 104 -17.98 -11.87 -1.51
CA HIS A 104 -17.84 -12.05 -2.96
C HIS A 104 -17.86 -10.69 -3.69
N GLN A 105 -16.72 -10.03 -3.74
CA GLN A 105 -16.60 -8.66 -4.24
C GLN A 105 -15.25 -8.40 -4.94
N ASP A 106 -15.19 -7.35 -5.75
CA ASP A 106 -13.95 -6.87 -6.37
C ASP A 106 -13.22 -5.92 -5.40
N ALA A 107 -12.09 -6.34 -4.84
CA ALA A 107 -11.30 -5.54 -3.91
C ALA A 107 -10.85 -4.17 -4.44
N LEU A 108 -10.71 -4.01 -5.78
CA LEU A 108 -10.41 -2.70 -6.36
C LEU A 108 -11.61 -1.74 -6.22
N ARG A 109 -12.83 -2.26 -6.20
CA ARG A 109 -14.09 -1.51 -6.09
C ARG A 109 -14.72 -1.53 -4.69
N THR A 110 -14.27 -2.41 -3.81
CA THR A 110 -14.75 -2.51 -2.43
C THR A 110 -14.03 -1.54 -1.49
N GLU A 111 -14.79 -0.82 -0.68
CA GLU A 111 -14.27 -0.11 0.49
C GLU A 111 -14.15 -1.08 1.66
N ILE A 112 -12.98 -1.72 1.79
CA ILE A 112 -12.79 -2.84 2.75
C ILE A 112 -12.96 -2.42 4.22
N GLY A 113 -12.94 -1.12 4.53
CA GLY A 113 -13.27 -0.62 5.87
C GLY A 113 -14.74 -0.79 6.26
N ASP A 114 -15.65 -0.86 5.29
CA ASP A 114 -17.07 -1.02 5.56
C ASP A 114 -17.41 -2.41 6.10
N ILE A 115 -16.55 -3.41 5.85
CA ILE A 115 -16.69 -4.79 6.35
C ILE A 115 -16.79 -4.81 7.88
N TRP A 116 -16.08 -3.92 8.57
CA TRP A 116 -16.02 -3.88 10.04
C TRP A 116 -16.83 -2.73 10.65
N LYS A 117 -17.50 -1.90 9.84
CA LYS A 117 -18.12 -0.65 10.28
C LYS A 117 -19.25 -0.85 11.30
N ASN A 118 -20.08 -1.86 11.09
CA ASN A 118 -21.26 -2.14 11.93
C ASN A 118 -21.02 -3.24 12.96
N GLU A 119 -19.77 -3.68 13.11
CA GLU A 119 -19.41 -4.81 13.95
C GLU A 119 -19.08 -4.34 15.37
N THR A 120 -19.94 -4.69 16.32
CA THR A 120 -19.82 -4.25 17.72
C THR A 120 -18.72 -4.97 18.49
N ALA A 121 -18.37 -6.20 18.09
CA ALA A 121 -17.31 -7.00 18.70
C ALA A 121 -15.90 -6.70 18.13
N ARG A 122 -15.79 -5.72 17.23
CA ARG A 122 -14.51 -5.33 16.60
C ARG A 122 -13.51 -4.86 17.66
N PRO A 123 -12.20 -5.15 17.50
CA PRO A 123 -11.16 -4.56 18.32
C PRO A 123 -11.25 -3.03 18.35
N GLU A 124 -10.95 -2.44 19.51
CA GLU A 124 -10.93 -0.99 19.66
C GLU A 124 -9.99 -0.34 18.65
N SER A 125 -10.42 0.80 18.12
CA SER A 125 -9.55 1.64 17.29
C SER A 125 -8.39 2.14 18.14
N VAL A 126 -7.19 2.18 17.56
CA VAL A 126 -6.01 2.72 18.22
C VAL A 126 -5.75 4.13 17.68
N ASP A 127 -5.44 5.08 18.56
CA ASP A 127 -5.08 6.44 18.14
C ASP A 127 -3.94 6.40 17.11
N TRP A 128 -4.02 7.25 16.08
CA TRP A 128 -3.07 7.22 14.97
C TRP A 128 -1.62 7.43 15.42
N HIS A 129 -1.40 8.23 16.46
CA HIS A 129 -0.08 8.57 16.99
C HIS A 129 0.37 7.64 18.13
N ASP A 130 -0.48 6.69 18.56
CA ASP A 130 -0.09 5.66 19.50
C ASP A 130 1.09 4.83 18.93
N SER A 131 1.94 4.35 19.82
CA SER A 131 3.06 3.48 19.44
C SER A 131 2.61 2.06 19.13
N ASN A 132 1.51 1.61 19.75
CA ASN A 132 0.84 0.36 19.43
C ASN A 132 0.16 0.44 18.06
N LEU A 133 -0.06 -0.73 17.47
CA LEU A 133 -0.82 -0.90 16.24
C LEU A 133 -2.16 -1.54 16.60
N PRO A 134 -3.24 -1.25 15.86
CA PRO A 134 -4.52 -1.92 16.07
C PRO A 134 -4.35 -3.43 15.86
N ALA A 135 -5.15 -4.23 16.58
CA ALA A 135 -5.25 -5.69 16.46
C ALA A 135 -5.99 -6.09 15.17
N MET A 136 -5.51 -5.56 14.04
CA MET A 136 -6.15 -5.61 12.73
C MET A 136 -5.10 -5.72 11.64
N HIS A 137 -5.33 -6.56 10.65
CA HIS A 137 -4.38 -6.78 9.55
C HIS A 137 -5.11 -6.85 8.21
N VAL A 138 -4.46 -6.33 7.17
CA VAL A 138 -4.83 -6.63 5.78
C VAL A 138 -3.73 -7.47 5.15
N ILE A 139 -4.09 -8.63 4.60
CA ILE A 139 -3.14 -9.58 4.01
C ILE A 139 -3.64 -9.95 2.61
N GLY A 140 -2.77 -10.23 1.65
CA GLY A 140 -3.22 -10.70 0.34
C GLY A 140 -2.12 -11.27 -0.54
N ASN A 141 -2.48 -12.29 -1.31
CA ASN A 141 -1.65 -12.85 -2.38
C ASN A 141 -2.36 -12.72 -3.72
N LEU A 142 -2.15 -11.56 -4.37
CA LEU A 142 -2.94 -11.16 -5.52
C LEU A 142 -2.20 -11.39 -6.84
N PRO A 143 -2.95 -11.61 -7.95
CA PRO A 143 -2.39 -11.50 -9.29
C PRO A 143 -1.66 -10.16 -9.47
N PHE A 144 -0.51 -10.19 -10.15
CA PHE A 144 0.38 -9.02 -10.22
C PHE A 144 -0.27 -7.79 -10.88
N ASN A 145 -1.14 -8.02 -11.87
CA ASN A 145 -1.92 -6.96 -12.53
C ASN A 145 -2.93 -6.28 -11.58
N ILE A 146 -3.31 -6.93 -10.49
CA ILE A 146 -4.22 -6.39 -9.46
C ILE A 146 -3.43 -5.79 -8.29
N ALA A 147 -2.32 -6.41 -7.90
CA ALA A 147 -1.52 -5.95 -6.75
C ALA A 147 -1.02 -4.51 -6.91
N SER A 148 -0.57 -4.12 -8.12
CA SER A 148 -0.06 -2.76 -8.39
C SER A 148 -1.11 -1.64 -8.31
N PRO A 149 -2.29 -1.73 -8.95
CA PRO A 149 -3.33 -0.72 -8.73
C PRO A 149 -3.88 -0.74 -7.30
N LEU A 150 -3.97 -1.92 -6.67
CA LEU A 150 -4.48 -2.02 -5.30
C LEU A 150 -3.57 -1.33 -4.28
N ILE A 151 -2.24 -1.48 -4.40
CA ILE A 151 -1.33 -0.80 -3.47
C ILE A 151 -1.44 0.73 -3.59
N ILE A 152 -1.63 1.27 -4.80
CA ILE A 152 -1.85 2.72 -4.98
C ILE A 152 -3.14 3.17 -4.29
N LYS A 153 -4.24 2.42 -4.46
CA LYS A 153 -5.51 2.69 -3.76
C LYS A 153 -5.31 2.71 -2.24
N TYR A 154 -4.67 1.68 -1.69
CA TYR A 154 -4.46 1.58 -0.25
C TYR A 154 -3.48 2.62 0.30
N LEU A 155 -2.45 3.01 -0.45
CA LEU A 155 -1.57 4.13 -0.04
C LEU A 155 -2.36 5.45 -0.02
N ARG A 156 -3.29 5.68 -0.95
CA ARG A 156 -4.21 6.80 -0.89
C ARG A 156 -5.09 6.72 0.35
N ASP A 157 -5.68 5.55 0.63
CA ASP A 157 -6.55 5.37 1.78
C ASP A 157 -5.80 5.58 3.12
N MET A 158 -4.55 5.13 3.21
CA MET A 158 -3.65 5.43 4.34
C MET A 158 -3.42 6.94 4.48
N SER A 159 -3.21 7.65 3.37
CA SER A 159 -2.96 9.10 3.35
C SER A 159 -4.16 9.90 3.86
N TYR A 160 -5.35 9.43 3.53
CA TYR A 160 -6.62 10.02 3.96
C TYR A 160 -7.17 9.40 5.25
N ARG A 161 -6.46 8.45 5.86
CA ARG A 161 -6.89 7.69 7.06
C ARG A 161 -8.31 7.15 6.95
N ARG A 162 -8.67 6.62 5.77
CA ARG A 162 -10.02 6.09 5.46
C ARG A 162 -10.01 4.57 5.28
N GLY A 163 -11.17 3.97 5.04
CA GLY A 163 -11.30 2.52 4.96
C GLY A 163 -10.90 1.87 6.29
N VAL A 164 -10.11 0.80 6.25
CA VAL A 164 -9.62 0.16 7.50
C VAL A 164 -8.68 1.05 8.31
N TRP A 165 -8.04 2.05 7.67
CA TRP A 165 -7.10 2.96 8.35
C TRP A 165 -7.79 4.01 9.23
N GLN A 166 -9.13 4.09 9.21
CA GLN A 166 -9.87 4.86 10.21
C GLN A 166 -9.76 4.25 11.63
N TYR A 167 -9.34 2.99 11.73
CA TYR A 167 -9.17 2.27 13.00
C TYR A 167 -7.75 2.37 13.58
N GLY A 168 -6.89 3.20 12.98
CA GLY A 168 -5.49 3.37 13.33
C GLY A 168 -4.55 2.88 12.23
N ARG A 169 -3.27 2.71 12.56
CA ARG A 169 -2.22 2.35 11.60
C ARG A 169 -2.21 0.86 11.27
N VAL A 170 -3.33 0.35 10.72
CA VAL A 170 -3.55 -1.05 10.33
C VAL A 170 -2.45 -1.52 9.37
N PRO A 171 -1.65 -2.54 9.74
CA PRO A 171 -0.61 -3.09 8.87
C PRO A 171 -1.18 -3.79 7.64
N LEU A 172 -0.50 -3.59 6.51
CA LEU A 172 -0.79 -4.25 5.24
C LEU A 172 0.36 -5.20 4.87
N THR A 173 0.07 -6.44 4.48
CA THR A 173 1.07 -7.41 4.01
C THR A 173 0.64 -8.00 2.67
N LEU A 174 1.35 -7.63 1.60
CA LEU A 174 1.01 -8.06 0.24
C LEU A 174 2.20 -8.74 -0.44
N THR A 175 1.88 -9.60 -1.40
CA THR A 175 2.87 -10.19 -2.32
C THR A 175 2.94 -9.42 -3.63
N PHE A 176 4.15 -9.26 -4.17
CA PHE A 176 4.37 -8.62 -5.47
C PHE A 176 5.39 -9.44 -6.28
N GLN A 177 5.46 -9.21 -7.60
CA GLN A 177 6.66 -9.60 -8.34
C GLN A 177 7.90 -9.04 -7.62
N LEU A 178 8.97 -9.83 -7.55
CA LEU A 178 10.18 -9.43 -6.82
C LEU A 178 10.71 -8.07 -7.25
N GLU A 179 10.62 -7.77 -8.55
CA GLU A 179 11.00 -6.48 -9.12
C GLU A 179 10.19 -5.32 -8.51
N VAL A 180 8.86 -5.45 -8.46
CA VAL A 180 7.96 -4.46 -7.84
C VAL A 180 8.19 -4.35 -6.33
N ALA A 181 8.42 -5.48 -5.63
CA ALA A 181 8.77 -5.47 -4.21
C ALA A 181 10.06 -4.69 -3.93
N LYS A 182 11.09 -4.86 -4.77
CA LYS A 182 12.34 -4.08 -4.70
C LYS A 182 12.08 -2.60 -4.98
N ARG A 183 11.23 -2.25 -5.96
CA ARG A 183 10.85 -0.85 -6.23
C ARG A 183 10.19 -0.19 -5.03
N LEU A 184 9.24 -0.85 -4.37
CA LEU A 184 8.54 -0.34 -3.18
C LEU A 184 9.54 0.03 -2.07
N CYS A 185 10.54 -0.82 -1.84
CA CYS A 185 11.57 -0.64 -0.81
C CYS A 185 12.85 0.05 -1.31
N SER A 186 12.86 0.64 -2.51
CA SER A 186 14.09 1.09 -3.15
C SER A 186 14.69 2.32 -2.44
N PRO A 187 15.99 2.30 -2.08
CA PRO A 187 16.68 3.46 -1.53
C PRO A 187 16.92 4.54 -2.60
N ILE A 188 17.46 5.69 -2.17
CA ILE A 188 17.91 6.78 -3.03
C ILE A 188 19.10 6.31 -3.88
N ALA A 189 19.22 6.83 -5.10
CA ALA A 189 20.30 6.55 -6.05
C ALA A 189 20.44 5.06 -6.45
N CYS A 190 19.34 4.30 -6.38
CA CYS A 190 19.28 2.91 -6.83
C CYS A 190 18.49 2.78 -8.14
N ASP A 191 18.91 1.85 -9.01
CA ASP A 191 18.28 1.62 -10.32
C ASP A 191 16.83 1.14 -10.24
N THR A 192 16.40 0.60 -9.10
CA THR A 192 14.99 0.23 -8.87
C THR A 192 14.13 1.40 -8.40
N ARG A 193 14.70 2.59 -8.19
CA ARG A 193 13.94 3.74 -7.71
C ARG A 193 12.95 4.21 -8.78
N SER A 194 11.71 4.39 -8.37
CA SER A 194 10.59 4.71 -9.25
C SER A 194 9.50 5.47 -8.50
N ARG A 195 8.43 5.87 -9.20
CA ARG A 195 7.25 6.51 -8.60
C ARG A 195 6.72 5.74 -7.39
N ILE A 196 6.58 4.42 -7.48
CA ILE A 196 6.02 3.63 -6.37
C ILE A 196 6.94 3.60 -5.14
N SER A 197 8.25 3.83 -5.31
CA SER A 197 9.17 3.99 -4.18
C SER A 197 8.76 5.19 -3.33
N ILE A 198 8.52 6.35 -3.95
CA ILE A 198 8.12 7.57 -3.24
C ILE A 198 6.73 7.41 -2.64
N MET A 199 5.76 6.97 -3.46
CA MET A 199 4.36 6.84 -3.02
C MET A 199 4.19 5.86 -1.85
N SER A 200 5.00 4.80 -1.78
CA SER A 200 4.94 3.88 -0.64
C SER A 200 5.68 4.40 0.58
N GLN A 201 6.86 4.99 0.40
CA GLN A 201 7.71 5.43 1.50
C GLN A 201 7.21 6.70 2.18
N TYR A 202 6.40 7.54 1.52
CA TYR A 202 5.93 8.79 2.12
C TYR A 202 4.85 8.58 3.17
N VAL A 203 3.89 7.67 2.92
CA VAL A 203 2.76 7.44 3.82
C VAL A 203 2.95 6.21 4.71
N ALA A 204 3.83 5.29 4.29
CA ALA A 204 4.09 4.04 5.00
C ALA A 204 5.58 3.70 5.06
N GLU A 205 5.89 2.68 5.85
CA GLU A 205 7.21 2.05 5.97
C GLU A 205 7.18 0.69 5.28
N PRO A 206 7.42 0.62 3.95
CA PRO A 206 7.48 -0.64 3.23
C PRO A 206 8.75 -1.41 3.58
N LYS A 207 8.58 -2.65 4.05
CA LYS A 207 9.68 -3.58 4.32
C LYS A 207 9.46 -4.89 3.59
N MET A 208 10.36 -5.25 2.68
CA MET A 208 10.40 -6.58 2.10
C MET A 208 10.84 -7.57 3.19
N VAL A 209 9.91 -8.41 3.65
CA VAL A 209 10.14 -9.30 4.80
C VAL A 209 10.82 -10.61 4.41
N PHE A 210 10.56 -11.12 3.21
CA PHE A 210 11.27 -12.24 2.59
C PHE A 210 10.88 -12.40 1.11
N GLN A 211 11.59 -13.29 0.41
CA GLN A 211 11.33 -13.66 -0.98
C GLN A 211 10.82 -15.10 -1.07
N ILE A 212 10.01 -15.39 -2.09
CA ILE A 212 9.42 -16.68 -2.39
C ILE A 212 9.84 -17.06 -3.81
N SER A 213 10.40 -18.25 -3.99
CA SER A 213 10.71 -18.80 -5.31
C SER A 213 9.44 -18.92 -6.14
N GLY A 214 9.50 -18.53 -7.42
CA GLY A 214 8.39 -18.75 -8.36
C GLY A 214 7.96 -20.22 -8.44
N SER A 215 8.84 -21.18 -8.15
CA SER A 215 8.50 -22.61 -8.13
C SER A 215 7.48 -23.01 -7.07
N CYS A 216 7.23 -22.17 -6.06
CA CYS A 216 6.25 -22.43 -5.00
C CYS A 216 4.79 -22.12 -5.42
N PHE A 217 4.61 -21.54 -6.61
CA PHE A 217 3.31 -21.15 -7.13
C PHE A 217 2.86 -22.06 -8.26
N VAL A 218 1.53 -22.22 -8.41
CA VAL A 218 0.90 -22.98 -9.48
C VAL A 218 -0.17 -22.14 -10.18
N PRO A 219 -0.04 -21.90 -11.49
CA PRO A 219 1.12 -22.15 -12.35
C PRO A 219 2.33 -21.35 -11.88
N ARG A 220 3.51 -21.79 -12.29
CA ARG A 220 4.77 -21.13 -11.95
C ARG A 220 4.89 -19.79 -12.70
N PRO A 221 5.03 -18.65 -12.01
CA PRO A 221 5.39 -17.38 -12.65
C PRO A 221 6.84 -17.42 -13.15
N GLN A 222 7.14 -16.53 -14.09
CA GLN A 222 8.50 -16.39 -14.67
C GLN A 222 9.48 -15.65 -13.76
N VAL A 223 8.98 -15.11 -12.64
CA VAL A 223 9.75 -14.31 -11.70
C VAL A 223 9.45 -14.78 -10.28
N ASP A 224 10.38 -14.51 -9.38
CA ASP A 224 10.17 -14.70 -7.95
C ASP A 224 9.22 -13.63 -7.40
N VAL A 225 8.76 -13.87 -6.17
CA VAL A 225 7.79 -13.04 -5.47
C VAL A 225 8.41 -12.46 -4.21
N GLY A 226 8.20 -11.17 -3.96
CA GLY A 226 8.57 -10.51 -2.72
C GLY A 226 7.35 -10.29 -1.83
N VAL A 227 7.48 -10.59 -0.54
CA VAL A 227 6.46 -10.27 0.47
C VAL A 227 6.83 -8.95 1.13
N VAL A 228 5.95 -7.96 1.07
CA VAL A 228 6.18 -6.61 1.61
C VAL A 228 5.16 -6.31 2.69
N ARG A 229 5.64 -5.94 3.87
CA ARG A 229 4.83 -5.43 4.97
C ARG A 229 4.93 -3.91 5.01
N PHE A 230 3.78 -3.24 5.08
CA PHE A 230 3.65 -1.80 5.19
C PHE A 230 3.06 -1.48 6.55
N VAL A 231 3.70 -0.54 7.25
CA VAL A 231 3.12 0.09 8.44
C VAL A 231 2.90 1.56 8.10
N PRO A 232 1.67 2.10 8.20
CA PRO A 232 1.45 3.52 8.03
C PRO A 232 2.32 4.33 9.00
N ARG A 233 2.85 5.46 8.53
CA ARG A 233 3.62 6.39 9.36
C ARG A 233 2.67 7.18 10.26
N LYS A 234 3.17 7.59 11.42
CA LYS A 234 2.46 8.56 12.29
C LYS A 234 2.29 9.89 11.55
N THR A 235 3.40 10.38 10.99
CA THR A 235 3.45 11.59 10.16
C THR A 235 3.92 11.23 8.76
N PRO A 236 3.14 11.52 7.71
CA PRO A 236 3.62 11.39 6.33
C PRO A 236 4.86 12.25 6.09
N LEU A 237 5.76 11.80 5.22
CA LEU A 237 7.01 12.51 4.91
C LEU A 237 6.82 13.69 3.95
N VAL A 238 5.61 13.87 3.41
CA VAL A 238 5.25 14.95 2.49
C VAL A 238 3.90 15.52 2.94
N ASN A 239 3.82 16.84 3.09
CA ASN A 239 2.61 17.54 3.55
C ASN A 239 1.78 18.09 2.38
N THR A 240 1.35 17.21 1.47
CA THR A 240 0.47 17.56 0.34
C THR A 240 -0.66 16.56 0.20
N SER A 241 -1.65 16.83 -0.66
CA SER A 241 -2.59 15.78 -1.08
C SER A 241 -1.88 14.65 -1.83
N PHE A 242 -2.50 13.47 -1.80
CA PHE A 242 -1.96 12.27 -2.45
C PHE A 242 -1.77 12.51 -3.95
N GLU A 243 -2.76 13.18 -4.58
CA GLU A 243 -2.84 13.40 -6.02
C GLU A 243 -1.75 14.35 -6.52
N VAL A 244 -1.42 15.38 -5.74
CA VAL A 244 -0.34 16.33 -6.08
C VAL A 244 0.99 15.59 -6.10
N LEU A 245 1.33 14.88 -5.01
CA LEU A 245 2.57 14.11 -4.93
C LEU A 245 2.63 13.04 -6.02
N GLU A 246 1.51 12.35 -6.27
CA GLU A 246 1.39 11.36 -7.32
C GLU A 246 1.65 11.94 -8.71
N LYS A 247 1.08 13.12 -9.01
CA LYS A 247 1.26 13.81 -10.29
C LYS A 247 2.71 14.21 -10.49
N VAL A 248 3.35 14.83 -9.50
CA VAL A 248 4.77 15.20 -9.54
C VAL A 248 5.66 13.96 -9.73
N CYS A 249 5.46 12.91 -8.93
CA CYS A 249 6.21 11.66 -9.05
C CYS A 249 6.03 11.02 -10.43
N ARG A 250 4.81 11.04 -10.99
CA ARG A 250 4.55 10.51 -12.33
C ARG A 250 5.36 11.22 -13.39
N GLN A 251 5.39 12.55 -13.40
CA GLN A 251 6.14 13.30 -14.42
C GLN A 251 7.65 13.17 -14.25
N VAL A 252 8.16 13.27 -13.02
CA VAL A 252 9.59 13.12 -12.74
C VAL A 252 10.10 11.73 -13.11
N PHE A 253 9.34 10.65 -12.86
CA PHE A 253 9.75 9.30 -13.21
C PHE A 253 9.38 8.86 -14.63
N HIS A 254 8.55 9.60 -15.37
CA HIS A 254 8.30 9.32 -16.79
C HIS A 254 9.61 9.39 -17.59
N TYR A 255 10.47 10.36 -17.28
CA TYR A 255 11.80 10.52 -17.87
C TYR A 255 12.93 10.10 -16.92
N ARG A 256 12.80 8.91 -16.31
CA ARG A 256 13.71 8.40 -15.26
C ARG A 256 15.22 8.49 -15.55
N GLN A 257 15.61 8.32 -16.82
CA GLN A 257 17.02 8.32 -17.27
C GLN A 257 17.47 9.67 -17.85
N LYS A 258 16.65 10.71 -17.71
CA LYS A 258 16.98 12.09 -18.11
C LYS A 258 17.12 12.96 -16.86
N TYR A 259 17.53 14.20 -17.08
CA TYR A 259 17.58 15.22 -16.05
C TYR A 259 16.16 15.59 -15.59
N VAL A 260 16.01 15.86 -14.30
CA VAL A 260 14.73 16.12 -13.64
C VAL A 260 13.93 17.24 -14.32
N THR A 261 14.63 18.28 -14.82
CA THR A 261 14.01 19.40 -15.55
C THR A 261 13.12 18.91 -16.69
N LYS A 262 13.53 17.87 -17.44
CA LYS A 262 12.72 17.34 -18.54
C LYS A 262 11.39 16.76 -18.08
N GLY A 263 11.37 16.14 -16.89
CA GLY A 263 10.13 15.66 -16.28
C GLY A 263 9.27 16.80 -15.74
N LEU A 264 9.88 17.78 -15.06
CA LEU A 264 9.15 18.89 -14.47
C LEU A 264 8.48 19.79 -15.52
N LYS A 265 9.13 20.06 -16.66
CA LYS A 265 8.54 20.84 -17.76
C LYS A 265 7.17 20.31 -18.20
N THR A 266 6.97 18.99 -18.17
CA THR A 266 5.68 18.35 -18.54
C THR A 266 4.54 18.55 -17.52
N LEU A 267 4.79 19.23 -16.40
CA LEU A 267 3.74 19.69 -15.48
C LEU A 267 3.04 20.96 -16.00
N TYR A 268 3.61 21.64 -16.99
CA TYR A 268 3.21 22.98 -17.41
C TYR A 268 2.95 23.03 -18.92
N PRO A 269 2.10 23.95 -19.40
CA PRO A 269 1.98 24.28 -20.81
C PRO A 269 3.30 24.74 -21.42
N GLU A 270 3.44 24.56 -22.74
CA GLU A 270 4.66 24.86 -23.50
C GLU A 270 5.09 26.33 -23.34
N GLU A 271 4.13 27.25 -23.26
CA GLU A 271 4.37 28.68 -23.08
C GLU A 271 4.90 29.06 -21.68
N LEU A 272 4.74 28.20 -20.68
CA LEU A 272 5.14 28.46 -19.28
C LEU A 272 6.16 27.44 -18.75
N GLU A 273 6.54 26.43 -19.52
CA GLU A 273 7.31 25.29 -19.02
C GLU A 273 8.69 25.68 -18.50
N ASP A 274 9.38 26.60 -19.19
CA ASP A 274 10.69 27.10 -18.77
C ASP A 274 10.57 27.91 -17.47
N GLU A 275 9.71 28.92 -17.47
CA GLU A 275 9.53 29.83 -16.32
C GLU A 275 9.12 29.09 -15.05
N LEU A 276 8.06 28.27 -15.11
CA LEU A 276 7.51 27.62 -13.91
C LEU A 276 8.36 26.45 -13.43
N SER A 277 9.01 25.70 -14.34
CA SER A 277 9.90 24.62 -13.91
C SER A 277 11.19 25.16 -13.29
N ASP A 278 11.75 26.26 -13.82
CA ASP A 278 12.92 26.91 -13.26
C ASP A 278 12.62 27.60 -11.92
N ASP A 279 11.45 28.25 -11.79
CA ASP A 279 10.95 28.79 -10.51
C ASP A 279 10.87 27.68 -9.45
N LEU A 280 10.27 26.53 -9.81
CA LEU A 280 10.12 25.40 -8.90
C LEU A 280 11.48 24.83 -8.48
N LEU A 281 12.38 24.57 -9.43
CA LEU A 281 13.72 24.03 -9.16
C LEU A 281 14.55 24.96 -8.28
N LYS A 282 14.50 26.27 -8.55
CA LYS A 282 15.20 27.29 -7.76
C LYS A 282 14.65 27.37 -6.34
N LYS A 283 13.33 27.37 -6.18
CA LYS A 283 12.66 27.39 -4.87
C LYS A 283 13.05 26.16 -4.04
N CYS A 284 13.04 24.97 -4.64
CA CYS A 284 13.39 23.72 -3.98
C CYS A 284 14.91 23.47 -3.88
N ARG A 285 15.75 24.35 -4.43
CA ARG A 285 17.22 24.22 -4.46
C ARG A 285 17.69 22.89 -5.07
N ILE A 286 17.03 22.46 -6.15
CA ILE A 286 17.35 21.22 -6.85
C ILE A 286 18.15 21.54 -8.11
N ASP A 287 19.28 20.85 -8.29
CA ASP A 287 20.07 20.92 -9.52
C ASP A 287 19.22 20.43 -10.72
N PRO A 288 18.97 21.29 -11.75
CA PRO A 288 18.18 20.92 -12.93
C PRO A 288 18.74 19.69 -13.66
N THR A 289 20.05 19.43 -13.53
CA THR A 289 20.78 18.33 -14.18
C THR A 289 20.88 17.06 -13.34
N THR A 290 20.27 17.02 -12.15
CA THR A 290 20.18 15.76 -11.40
C THR A 290 19.22 14.77 -12.06
N THR A 291 19.49 13.48 -11.94
CA THR A 291 18.60 12.43 -12.43
C THR A 291 17.49 12.13 -11.42
N SER A 292 16.31 11.75 -11.89
CA SER A 292 15.14 11.43 -11.04
C SER A 292 15.43 10.42 -9.92
N ILE A 293 16.30 9.44 -10.16
CA ILE A 293 16.64 8.41 -9.15
C ILE A 293 17.51 8.93 -8.00
N ARG A 294 18.11 10.11 -8.13
CA ARG A 294 18.93 10.74 -7.07
C ARG A 294 18.10 11.58 -6.11
N LEU A 295 16.86 11.90 -6.46
CA LEU A 295 15.97 12.66 -5.59
C LEU A 295 15.46 11.80 -4.44
N GLY A 296 15.69 12.28 -3.21
CA GLY A 296 15.14 11.77 -1.98
C GLY A 296 13.70 12.22 -1.74
N ILE A 297 13.12 11.72 -0.65
CA ILE A 297 11.74 12.04 -0.31
C ILE A 297 11.56 13.51 0.10
N GLU A 298 12.59 14.10 0.69
CA GLU A 298 12.64 15.52 1.05
C GLU A 298 12.53 16.40 -0.20
N GLN A 299 13.31 16.10 -1.25
CA GLN A 299 13.20 16.83 -2.52
C GLN A 299 11.83 16.65 -3.18
N PHE A 300 11.22 15.46 -3.07
CA PHE A 300 9.85 15.27 -3.53
C PHE A 300 8.82 16.00 -2.68
N ALA A 301 9.07 16.20 -1.38
CA ALA A 301 8.24 17.01 -0.51
C ALA A 301 8.26 18.48 -0.97
N ASP A 302 9.46 19.03 -1.16
CA ASP A 302 9.65 20.41 -1.62
C ASP A 302 9.03 20.63 -3.00
N LEU A 303 9.25 19.70 -3.94
CA LEU A 303 8.66 19.77 -5.28
C LEU A 303 7.14 19.71 -5.24
N ALA A 304 6.55 18.84 -4.42
CA ALA A 304 5.11 18.71 -4.29
C ALA A 304 4.48 19.97 -3.67
N GLU A 305 5.10 20.53 -2.63
CA GLU A 305 4.65 21.76 -1.99
C GLU A 305 4.78 22.97 -2.93
N GLY A 306 5.94 23.14 -3.58
CA GLY A 306 6.15 24.21 -4.55
C GLY A 306 5.20 24.12 -5.75
N TYR A 307 4.96 22.91 -6.27
CA TYR A 307 3.99 22.70 -7.34
C TYR A 307 2.54 22.94 -6.87
N ASN A 308 2.20 22.59 -5.63
CA ASN A 308 0.88 22.89 -5.06
C ASN A 308 0.63 24.42 -5.01
N GLU A 309 1.62 25.19 -4.57
CA GLU A 309 1.53 26.66 -4.59
C GLU A 309 1.42 27.23 -6.01
N GLN A 310 2.14 26.68 -6.99
CA GLN A 310 1.99 27.05 -8.39
C GLN A 310 0.57 26.76 -8.88
N CYS A 311 -0.03 25.61 -8.54
CA CYS A 311 -1.41 25.30 -8.89
C CYS A 311 -2.43 26.27 -8.25
N ILE A 312 -2.15 26.80 -7.06
CA ILE A 312 -2.98 27.84 -6.42
C ILE A 312 -2.88 29.17 -7.18
N ARG A 313 -1.66 29.54 -7.62
CA ARG A 313 -1.41 30.77 -8.39
C ARG A 313 -1.98 30.70 -9.81
N TYR A 314 -1.97 29.52 -10.42
CA TYR A 314 -2.44 29.26 -11.78
C TYR A 314 -3.54 28.18 -11.78
N PRO A 315 -4.79 28.55 -11.45
CA PRO A 315 -5.91 27.61 -11.50
C PRO A 315 -5.99 26.88 -12.85
N GLY A 316 -6.27 25.57 -12.83
CA GLY A 316 -6.27 24.72 -14.02
C GLY A 316 -4.94 23.98 -14.25
N LEU A 317 -3.82 24.47 -13.70
CA LEU A 317 -2.51 23.83 -13.84
C LEU A 317 -2.48 22.40 -13.27
N PHE A 318 -3.22 22.15 -12.19
CA PHE A 318 -3.35 20.81 -11.62
C PHE A 318 -4.08 19.83 -12.57
N LEU A 319 -4.96 20.32 -13.43
CA LEU A 319 -5.68 19.50 -14.41
C LEU A 319 -4.93 19.34 -15.73
N TYR A 320 -3.93 20.19 -16.00
CA TYR A 320 -3.14 20.15 -17.22
C TYR A 320 -2.48 18.78 -17.44
N ASP A 321 -2.58 18.29 -18.68
CA ASP A 321 -1.96 17.06 -19.15
C ASP A 321 -1.23 17.34 -20.47
N TYR A 322 0.10 17.28 -20.45
CA TYR A 322 0.95 17.54 -21.62
C TYR A 322 0.70 16.59 -22.80
N THR A 323 0.01 15.47 -22.58
CA THR A 323 -0.38 14.54 -23.65
C THR A 323 -1.66 14.97 -24.37
N ASN A 324 -2.47 15.86 -23.77
CA ASN A 324 -3.69 16.39 -24.34
C ASN A 324 -3.54 17.87 -24.69
N LYS A 325 -3.11 18.15 -25.93
CA LYS A 325 -2.84 19.50 -26.43
C LYS A 325 -4.08 20.40 -26.60
N LEU A 326 -5.30 19.85 -26.47
CA LEU A 326 -6.53 20.61 -26.71
C LEU A 326 -6.97 21.42 -25.48
N HIS A 327 -6.40 21.17 -24.30
CA HIS A 327 -6.82 21.84 -23.06
C HIS A 327 -5.85 22.97 -22.72
N ASN A 328 -6.24 24.22 -22.97
CA ASN A 328 -5.51 25.39 -22.50
C ASN A 328 -5.81 25.67 -21.02
N LEU A 329 -4.94 26.43 -20.34
CA LEU A 329 -5.14 26.76 -18.92
C LEU A 329 -6.41 27.57 -18.66
N GLU A 330 -6.83 28.41 -19.60
CA GLU A 330 -8.02 29.25 -19.43
C GLU A 330 -9.28 28.41 -19.26
N ASP A 331 -9.44 27.37 -20.08
CA ASP A 331 -10.58 26.45 -20.00
C ASP A 331 -10.49 25.59 -18.74
N LEU A 332 -9.30 25.04 -18.44
CA LEU A 332 -9.09 24.25 -17.23
C LEU A 332 -9.29 25.04 -15.93
N SER A 333 -9.08 26.35 -15.94
CA SER A 333 -9.30 27.23 -14.79
C SER A 333 -10.78 27.35 -14.39
N LYS A 334 -11.70 27.07 -15.34
CA LYS A 334 -13.15 27.15 -15.15
C LYS A 334 -13.75 25.85 -14.62
N GLU A 335 -12.98 24.76 -14.61
CA GLU A 335 -13.42 23.47 -14.08
C GLU A 335 -13.63 23.54 -12.55
N PRO A 336 -14.64 22.84 -12.00
CA PRO A 336 -14.94 22.89 -10.56
C PRO A 336 -13.80 22.35 -9.66
N ASN A 337 -12.90 21.55 -10.23
CA ASN A 337 -11.70 21.01 -9.59
C ASN A 337 -10.41 21.60 -10.16
N ALA A 338 -10.44 22.85 -10.63
CA ALA A 338 -9.28 23.56 -11.17
C ALA A 338 -8.09 23.67 -10.18
N LEU A 339 -8.39 23.62 -8.87
CA LEU A 339 -7.41 23.61 -7.79
C LEU A 339 -7.11 22.17 -7.31
N PRO A 340 -5.90 21.92 -6.79
CA PRO A 340 -5.56 20.62 -6.24
C PRO A 340 -6.44 20.27 -5.04
N PRO A 341 -6.66 18.97 -4.75
CA PRO A 341 -7.34 18.56 -3.53
C PRO A 341 -6.62 19.11 -2.29
N PRO A 342 -7.37 19.47 -1.23
CA PRO A 342 -6.77 20.00 -0.02
C PRO A 342 -5.86 18.96 0.64
N VAL A 343 -4.84 19.46 1.35
CA VAL A 343 -3.98 18.63 2.18
C VAL A 343 -4.84 17.99 3.29
N PRO A 344 -4.74 16.67 3.52
CA PRO A 344 -5.47 16.02 4.60
C PRO A 344 -5.07 16.61 5.96
N ILE A 345 -6.03 17.21 6.68
CA ILE A 345 -5.81 17.75 8.03
C ILE A 345 -6.27 16.71 9.04
N PHE A 346 -5.36 16.33 9.95
CA PHE A 346 -5.67 15.47 11.07
C PHE A 346 -5.17 16.10 12.37
N ALA A 347 -5.79 15.77 13.51
CA ALA A 347 -5.36 16.25 14.80
C ALA A 347 -3.85 15.99 14.99
N PRO A 348 -3.06 16.99 15.45
CA PRO A 348 -1.64 16.80 15.69
C PRO A 348 -1.42 15.74 16.77
N ALA A 349 -0.26 15.09 16.74
CA ALA A 349 0.16 14.20 17.82
C ALA A 349 0.07 14.97 19.16
N PRO A 350 -0.44 14.36 20.24
CA PRO A 350 -0.39 14.99 21.55
C PRO A 350 1.08 15.32 21.85
N THR A 351 1.34 16.58 22.19
CA THR A 351 2.65 16.99 22.70
C THR A 351 2.91 16.17 23.96
N ILE A 352 3.90 15.28 23.91
CA ILE A 352 4.40 14.62 25.11
C ILE A 352 4.91 15.76 25.98
N ASP A 353 4.16 16.11 27.03
CA ASP A 353 4.63 17.03 28.05
C ASP A 353 5.99 16.53 28.49
N SER A 354 7.01 17.35 28.27
CA SER A 354 8.39 17.05 28.60
C SER A 354 8.58 17.09 30.12
N ALA A 355 7.96 16.16 30.82
CA ALA A 355 8.04 15.98 32.24
C ALA A 355 8.15 14.48 32.53
N ASP A 356 9.20 13.84 32.00
CA ASP A 356 9.80 12.61 32.55
C ASP A 356 11.06 12.14 31.79
N ASN A 357 11.85 13.08 31.23
CA ASN A 357 13.17 12.77 30.68
C ASN A 357 14.26 12.91 31.76
N THR A 358 14.18 12.09 32.81
CA THR A 358 15.36 11.74 33.63
C THR A 358 16.06 10.50 33.06
N TRP A 359 16.29 10.48 31.74
CA TRP A 359 17.19 9.50 31.13
C TRP A 359 18.63 10.02 31.26
N SER A 360 19.24 9.79 32.43
CA SER A 360 20.63 10.14 32.68
C SER A 360 21.57 9.24 31.85
N LEU A 361 22.38 9.86 31.00
CA LEU A 361 23.46 9.28 30.19
C LEU A 361 24.66 8.81 31.05
N LYS A 362 24.43 8.07 32.14
CA LYS A 362 25.51 7.58 33.04
C LYS A 362 25.84 6.10 32.98
N ASN A 363 25.23 5.30 32.09
CA ASN A 363 25.52 3.86 32.01
C ASN A 363 26.34 3.42 30.79
N PHE A 364 27.14 4.32 30.21
CA PHE A 364 28.21 3.95 29.27
C PHE A 364 29.55 4.49 29.77
N ASN A 365 30.09 3.86 30.81
CA ASN A 365 31.53 3.92 31.07
C ASN A 365 32.10 2.54 30.80
N CYS A 366 32.97 2.49 29.77
CA CYS A 366 33.75 1.34 29.38
C CYS A 366 34.72 0.94 30.50
N SER A 367 34.53 -0.27 31.01
CA SER A 367 35.50 -1.20 31.59
C SER A 367 34.81 -2.55 31.65
#